data_AF-A0A5M3W591-F1
#
_entry.id   AF-A0A5M3W591-F1
#
_cell.length_a   1.000
_cell.length_b   1.000
_cell.length_c   1.000
_cell.angle_alpha   90.00
_cell.angle_beta   90.00
_cell.angle_gamma   90.00
#
_symmetry.space_group_name_H-M   'P 1'
#
loop_
_entity.id
_entity.type
_entity.pdbx_description
1 polymer ?
#
loop_
_entity_poly.entity_id
_entity_poly.type
_entity_poly.pdbx_seq_one_letter_code
_entity_poly.pdbx_strand_id
1 'polypeptide(L)'
;MAAVGAGDVVFVSGAAGGIGSLSSQLGDTAERFPKPDRAAARDRGIELLPFSCHNTPDQIAAWRGHFSTWLDEGRFVYPQTVVKGSVEDVPQAFLSLLQGAHRGNVSVRLS
;
A
#
# COMPACT_ATOMS: atom_id res chain seq x y z
N MET A 1 -4.61 -22.41 17.37
CA MET A 1 -4.92 -21.53 16.21
C MET A 1 -6.42 -21.35 16.19
N ALA A 2 -6.94 -20.12 16.26
CA ALA A 2 -8.39 -19.88 16.25
C ALA A 2 -8.91 -19.94 14.81
N ALA A 3 -10.04 -20.60 14.60
CA ALA A 3 -10.72 -20.72 13.29
C ALA A 3 -11.81 -19.66 13.17
N VAL A 4 -11.89 -19.01 12.01
CA VAL A 4 -12.93 -18.01 11.64
C VAL A 4 -14.24 -18.73 11.29
N GLY A 5 -15.39 -18.17 11.71
CA GLY A 5 -16.72 -18.79 11.58
C GLY A 5 -17.80 -17.88 10.96
N ALA A 6 -19.00 -18.45 10.77
CA ALA A 6 -20.14 -17.75 10.21
C ALA A 6 -20.69 -16.71 11.21
N GLY A 7 -20.67 -15.43 10.83
CA GLY A 7 -21.09 -14.29 11.67
C GLY A 7 -19.95 -13.34 12.06
N ASP A 8 -18.71 -13.68 11.76
CA ASP A 8 -17.55 -12.84 12.05
C ASP A 8 -17.48 -11.63 11.11
N VAL A 9 -17.23 -10.45 11.69
CA VAL A 9 -17.00 -9.22 10.92
C VAL A 9 -15.52 -9.16 10.57
N VAL A 10 -15.19 -9.53 9.34
CA VAL A 10 -13.81 -9.49 8.83
C VAL A 10 -13.58 -8.20 8.07
N PHE A 11 -12.64 -7.37 8.53
CA PHE A 11 -12.24 -6.18 7.79
C PHE A 11 -11.31 -6.57 6.63
N VAL A 12 -11.87 -6.64 5.43
CA VAL A 12 -11.09 -6.83 4.19
C VAL A 12 -10.83 -5.46 3.58
N SER A 13 -9.68 -4.86 3.90
CA SER A 13 -9.11 -3.78 3.09
C SER A 13 -8.00 -4.36 2.22
N GLY A 14 -7.90 -3.90 0.98
CA GLY A 14 -6.71 -4.11 0.13
C GLY A 14 -5.41 -3.56 0.75
N ALA A 15 -5.53 -2.90 1.91
CA ALA A 15 -4.48 -2.53 2.84
C ALA A 15 -4.91 -2.69 4.32
N ALA A 16 -5.55 -3.82 4.69
CA ALA A 16 -5.88 -4.17 6.10
C ALA A 16 -4.71 -4.83 6.86
N GLY A 17 -3.51 -4.81 6.32
CA GLY A 17 -2.30 -4.94 7.11
C GLY A 17 -1.74 -3.56 7.39
N GLY A 18 -1.03 -3.36 8.49
CA GLY A 18 -0.12 -2.22 8.57
C GLY A 18 0.95 -2.34 7.47
N ILE A 19 0.68 -1.80 6.27
CA ILE A 19 1.59 -1.84 5.10
C ILE A 19 2.59 -0.69 5.16
N GLY A 20 2.22 0.41 5.83
CA GLY A 20 3.07 1.57 6.04
C GLY A 20 2.28 2.75 6.60
N SER A 21 2.99 3.81 6.98
CA SER A 21 2.44 5.07 7.45
C SER A 21 3.20 6.22 6.80
N LEU A 22 2.72 6.69 5.65
CA LEU A 22 3.38 7.77 4.91
C LEU A 22 3.44 9.07 5.72
N SER A 23 2.42 9.33 6.55
CA SER A 23 2.32 10.50 7.42
C SER A 23 3.42 10.58 8.48
N SER A 24 4.09 9.47 8.80
CA SER A 24 5.17 9.40 9.80
C SER A 24 6.55 9.13 9.21
N GLN A 25 6.68 9.12 7.87
CA GLN A 25 7.94 8.84 7.17
C GLN A 25 8.81 10.08 6.93
N LEU A 26 8.27 11.29 7.10
CA LEU A 26 8.93 12.56 6.75
C LEU A 26 8.96 13.52 7.93
N GLY A 27 10.00 14.36 7.97
CA GLY A 27 10.15 15.44 8.95
C GLY A 27 10.51 14.99 10.37
N ASP A 28 10.41 15.91 11.32
CA ASP A 28 10.66 15.67 12.75
C ASP A 28 9.36 15.37 13.50
N THR A 29 8.50 14.52 12.93
CA THR A 29 7.24 14.15 13.56
C THR A 29 7.51 13.40 14.87
N ALA A 30 7.01 13.93 15.98
CA ALA A 30 7.17 13.34 17.32
C ALA A 30 6.69 11.88 17.41
N GLU A 31 5.74 11.47 16.55
CA GLU A 31 5.26 10.10 16.43
C GLU A 31 5.70 9.44 15.11
N ARG A 32 7.02 9.26 14.95
CA ARG A 32 7.62 8.48 13.85
C ARG A 32 7.08 7.04 13.77
N PHE A 33 6.59 6.53 14.89
CA PHE A 33 5.95 5.23 15.02
C PHE A 33 4.50 5.42 15.45
N PRO A 34 3.52 5.35 14.52
CA PRO A 34 2.13 5.42 14.90
C PRO A 34 1.82 4.31 15.90
N LYS A 35 1.07 4.64 16.94
CA LYS A 35 0.60 3.69 17.96
C LYS A 35 -0.90 3.50 17.77
N PRO A 36 -1.33 2.48 16.99
CA PRO A 36 -2.74 2.18 16.87
C PRO A 36 -3.36 1.91 18.25
N ASP A 37 -4.58 2.40 18.48
CA ASP A 37 -5.31 2.14 19.71
C ASP A 37 -5.75 0.67 19.77
N ARG A 38 -4.90 -0.15 20.40
CA ARG A 38 -5.14 -1.59 20.56
C ARG A 38 -6.25 -1.90 21.55
N ALA A 39 -6.57 -0.99 22.48
CA ALA A 39 -7.68 -1.19 23.42
C ALA A 39 -9.01 -1.02 22.68
N ALA A 40 -9.15 0.09 21.95
CA ALA A 40 -10.33 0.34 21.11
C ALA A 40 -10.56 -0.74 20.04
N ALA A 41 -9.48 -1.32 19.50
CA ALA A 41 -9.57 -2.46 18.58
C ALA A 41 -10.08 -3.72 19.29
N ARG A 42 -9.51 -4.05 20.45
CA ARG A 42 -9.92 -5.22 21.25
C ARG A 42 -11.37 -5.14 21.69
N ASP A 43 -11.82 -3.97 22.16
CA ASP A 43 -13.20 -3.75 22.60
C ASP A 43 -14.21 -3.94 21.45
N ARG A 44 -13.75 -3.82 20.20
CA ARG A 44 -14.54 -4.05 18.99
C ARG A 44 -14.29 -5.42 18.35
N GLY A 45 -13.47 -6.28 18.97
CA GLY A 45 -13.08 -7.58 18.40
C GLY A 45 -12.24 -7.48 17.11
N ILE A 46 -11.54 -6.35 16.90
CA ILE A 46 -10.70 -6.11 15.73
C ILE A 46 -9.26 -6.54 16.03
N GLU A 47 -8.68 -7.36 15.16
CA GLU A 47 -7.25 -7.69 15.18
C GLU A 47 -6.48 -6.80 14.20
N LEU A 48 -5.40 -6.18 14.68
CA LEU A 48 -4.52 -5.33 13.88
C LEU A 48 -3.19 -6.05 13.64
N LEU A 49 -3.01 -6.56 12.42
CA LEU A 49 -1.82 -7.31 12.01
C LEU A 49 -0.95 -6.49 11.03
N PRO A 50 0.39 -6.60 11.11
CA PRO A 50 1.26 -6.06 10.08
C PRO A 50 1.21 -6.96 8.83
N PHE A 51 1.47 -6.37 7.66
CA PHE A 51 1.65 -7.12 6.42
C PHE A 51 2.90 -6.63 5.70
N SER A 52 3.68 -7.56 5.16
CA SER A 52 4.81 -7.25 4.29
C SER A 52 4.90 -8.31 3.20
N CYS A 53 5.01 -7.83 1.95
CA CYS A 53 5.24 -8.68 0.78
C CYS A 53 6.51 -9.53 0.88
N HIS A 54 7.49 -9.09 1.68
CA HIS A 54 8.75 -9.82 1.90
C HIS A 54 8.52 -11.24 2.44
N ASN A 55 7.49 -11.43 3.27
CA ASN A 55 7.20 -12.70 3.94
C ASN A 55 6.24 -13.59 3.13
N THR A 56 5.83 -13.18 1.93
CA THR A 56 4.79 -13.87 1.14
C THR A 56 5.18 -14.04 -0.33
N PRO A 57 6.34 -14.64 -0.65
CA PRO A 57 6.85 -14.70 -2.03
C PRO A 57 5.90 -15.44 -2.99
N ASP A 58 5.26 -16.53 -2.55
CA ASP A 58 4.32 -17.30 -3.37
C ASP A 58 3.05 -16.49 -3.72
N GLN A 59 2.56 -15.68 -2.78
CA GLN A 59 1.43 -14.79 -3.02
C GLN A 59 1.79 -13.69 -4.02
N ILE A 60 3.03 -13.18 -3.96
CA ILE A 60 3.54 -12.21 -4.93
C ILE A 60 3.68 -12.82 -6.32
N ALA A 61 4.14 -14.07 -6.42
CA ALA A 61 4.18 -14.80 -7.68
C ALA A 61 2.78 -15.01 -8.27
N ALA A 62 1.81 -15.46 -7.47
CA ALA A 62 0.42 -15.62 -7.88
C ALA A 62 -0.21 -14.29 -8.31
N TRP A 63 0.02 -13.21 -7.55
CA TRP A 63 -0.44 -11.87 -7.88
C TRP A 63 0.08 -11.39 -9.23
N ARG A 64 1.37 -11.59 -9.53
CA ARG A 64 1.95 -11.21 -10.83
C ARG A 64 1.28 -11.92 -12.00
N GLY A 65 0.99 -13.21 -11.86
CA GLY A 65 0.27 -13.98 -12.88
C GLY A 65 -1.12 -13.42 -13.13
N HIS A 66 -1.93 -13.28 -12.09
CA HIS A 66 -3.29 -12.74 -12.20
C HIS A 66 -3.31 -11.30 -12.73
N PHE A 67 -2.42 -10.45 -12.23
CA PHE A 67 -2.31 -9.05 -12.64
C PHE A 67 -2.03 -8.92 -14.14
N SER A 68 -1.07 -9.69 -14.68
CA SER A 68 -0.77 -9.67 -16.12
C SER A 68 -1.97 -10.11 -16.93
N THR A 69 -2.57 -11.25 -16.58
CA THR A 69 -3.73 -11.79 -17.32
C THR A 69 -4.90 -10.81 -17.31
N TRP A 70 -5.25 -10.24 -16.16
CA TRP A 70 -6.37 -9.33 -16.08
C TRP A 70 -6.11 -7.98 -16.74
N LEU A 71 -4.85 -7.56 -16.85
CA LEU A 71 -4.47 -6.35 -17.56
C LEU A 71 -4.64 -6.55 -19.07
N ASP A 72 -4.17 -7.69 -19.59
CA ASP A 72 -4.32 -8.07 -20.99
C ASP A 72 -5.81 -8.26 -21.38
N GLU A 73 -6.62 -8.78 -20.46
CA GLU A 73 -8.07 -8.94 -20.61
C GLU A 73 -8.85 -7.62 -20.44
N GLY A 74 -8.20 -6.51 -20.07
CA GLY A 74 -8.86 -5.22 -19.84
C GLY A 74 -9.82 -5.21 -18.63
N ARG A 75 -9.63 -6.11 -17.66
CA ARG A 75 -10.53 -6.30 -16.50
C ARG A 75 -10.31 -5.33 -15.36
N PHE A 76 -9.21 -4.60 -15.36
CA PHE A 76 -8.99 -3.52 -14.40
C PHE A 76 -8.21 -2.37 -15.04
N VAL A 77 -8.40 -1.18 -14.46
CA VAL A 77 -7.63 0.02 -14.81
C VAL A 77 -6.44 0.10 -13.88
N TYR A 78 -5.24 0.23 -14.46
CA TYR A 78 -4.03 0.54 -13.71
C TYR A 78 -3.70 2.05 -13.84
N PRO A 79 -4.12 2.90 -12.90
CA PRO A 79 -3.87 4.32 -12.99
C PRO A 79 -2.37 4.58 -12.82
N GLN A 80 -1.76 5.20 -13.84
CA GLN A 80 -0.35 5.58 -13.83
C GLN A 80 -0.20 7.06 -14.20
N THR A 81 0.64 7.77 -13.47
CA THR A 81 1.17 9.08 -13.84
C THR A 81 2.62 8.91 -14.29
N VAL A 82 2.92 9.28 -15.54
CA VAL A 82 4.28 9.20 -16.10
C VAL A 82 4.85 10.61 -16.24
N VAL A 83 5.82 10.95 -15.40
CA VAL A 83 6.58 12.21 -15.47
C VAL A 83 7.71 12.03 -16.48
N LYS A 84 7.87 12.95 -17.42
CA LYS A 84 9.02 12.96 -18.34
C LYS A 84 10.13 13.81 -17.73
N GLY A 85 11.37 13.31 -17.73
CA GLY A 85 12.51 14.04 -17.18
C GLY A 85 13.78 13.21 -17.21
N SER A 86 14.87 13.76 -16.71
CA SER A 86 16.14 13.05 -16.54
C SER A 86 16.25 12.43 -15.14
N VAL A 87 17.40 11.80 -14.83
CA VAL A 87 17.66 11.25 -13.50
C VAL A 87 17.71 12.36 -12.44
N GLU A 88 18.18 13.54 -12.83
CA GLU A 88 18.26 14.74 -12.00
C GLU A 88 16.87 15.26 -11.58
N ASP A 89 15.82 14.97 -12.35
CA ASP A 89 14.44 15.37 -12.05
C ASP A 89 13.74 14.42 -11.05
N VAL A 90 14.29 13.22 -10.82
CA VAL A 90 13.69 12.19 -9.95
C VAL A 90 13.44 12.68 -8.52
N PRO A 91 14.37 13.39 -7.84
CA PRO A 91 14.11 13.94 -6.52
C PRO A 91 12.90 14.88 -6.49
N GLN A 92 12.75 15.75 -7.49
CA GLN A 92 11.63 16.69 -7.56
C GLN A 92 10.30 15.97 -7.86
N ALA A 93 10.31 14.95 -8.73
CA ALA A 93 9.15 14.10 -8.97
C ALA A 93 8.70 13.36 -7.70
N PHE A 94 9.66 12.89 -6.89
CA PHE A 94 9.38 12.25 -5.60
C PHE A 94 8.76 13.23 -4.59
N LEU A 95 9.29 14.45 -4.46
CA LEU A 95 8.68 15.48 -3.60
C LEU A 95 7.26 15.85 -4.04
N SER A 96 7.03 15.93 -5.36
CA SER A 96 5.70 16.21 -5.92
C SER A 96 4.70 15.09 -5.61
N LEU A 97 5.13 13.83 -5.67
CA LEU A 97 4.34 12.68 -5.20
C LEU A 97 3.96 12.83 -3.73
N LEU A 98 4.92 13.16 -2.86
CA LEU A 98 4.67 13.33 -1.42
C LEU A 98 3.74 14.50 -1.10
N GLN A 99 3.75 15.55 -1.93
CA GLN A 99 2.82 16.68 -1.85
C GLN A 99 1.43 16.37 -2.43
N GLY A 100 1.20 15.16 -2.95
CA GLY A 100 -0.08 14.75 -3.52
C GLY A 100 -0.34 15.30 -4.92
N ALA A 101 0.68 15.75 -5.65
CA ALA A 101 0.54 16.34 -6.99
C ALA A 101 0.16 15.32 -8.09
N HIS A 102 0.16 14.02 -7.78
CA HIS A 102 -0.05 12.95 -8.74
C HIS A 102 -1.10 11.95 -8.25
N ARG A 103 -1.71 11.22 -9.20
CA ARG A 103 -2.68 10.15 -8.93
C ARG A 103 -2.20 8.82 -9.50
N GLY A 104 -2.49 7.73 -8.79
CA GLY A 104 -2.07 6.40 -9.20
C GLY A 104 -0.58 6.16 -9.01
N ASN A 105 -0.04 5.15 -9.69
CA ASN A 105 1.38 4.83 -9.64
C ASN A 105 2.19 5.90 -10.39
N VAL A 106 3.22 6.46 -9.74
CA VAL A 106 4.08 7.49 -10.34
C VAL A 106 5.37 6.85 -10.84
N SER A 107 5.68 7.07 -12.12
CA SER A 107 6.95 6.68 -12.73
C SER A 107 7.60 7.86 -13.46
N VAL A 108 8.94 7.87 -13.51
CA VAL A 108 9.69 8.83 -14.31
C VAL A 108 10.18 8.12 -15.57
N ARG A 109 9.80 8.65 -16.73
CA ARG A 109 10.31 8.22 -18.03
C ARG A 109 11.54 9.04 -18.36
N LEU A 110 12.69 8.38 -18.28
CA LEU A 110 13.98 8.95 -18.69
C LEU A 110 13.96 9.26 -20.20
N SER A 111 14.38 10.47 -20.55
CA SER A 111 14.46 10.98 -21.93
C SER A 111 15.85 11.46 -22.27
#